data_AF-A0A529VU10-F1
#
_entry.id   AF-A0A529VU10-F1
#
_cell.length_a   1.000
_cell.length_b   1.000
_cell.length_c   1.000
_cell.angle_alpha   90.00
_cell.angle_beta   90.00
_cell.angle_gamma   90.00
#
_symmetry.space_group_name_H-M   'P 1'
#
loop_
_entity.id
_entity.type
_entity.pdbx_description
1 polymer ?
#
loop_
_entity_poly.entity_id
_entity_poly.type
_entity_poly.pdbx_seq_one_letter_code
_entity_poly.pdbx_strand_id
1 'polypeptide(L)'
;MSERRFFIFGAGYSGKAFARANEHHAPVSGTTRAPEKFGALRSAGIEPLQFDGALSPELGEALAKTTHLIVSVAPDDAGDAVLNVVGDALKG
;
A
#
# COMPACT_ATOMS: atom_id res chain seq x y z
N MET A 1 22.23 3.18 4.70
CA MET A 1 20.94 3.67 4.18
C MET A 1 20.09 2.44 3.91
N SER A 2 18.90 2.32 4.49
CA SER A 2 18.03 1.19 4.17
C SER A 2 17.61 1.23 2.70
N GLU A 3 17.42 0.06 2.10
CA GLU A 3 16.88 -0.06 0.75
C GLU A 3 15.48 0.55 0.68
N ARG A 4 15.20 1.34 -0.37
CA ARG A 4 13.87 1.97 -0.53
C ARG A 4 12.83 0.89 -0.79
N ARG A 5 11.78 0.88 0.01
CA ARG A 5 10.57 0.06 -0.15
C ARG A 5 9.33 0.94 0.00
N PHE A 6 8.47 0.90 -1.01
CA PHE A 6 7.23 1.64 -1.07
C PHE A 6 6.05 0.76 -0.69
N PHE A 7 5.10 1.34 0.03
CA PHE A 7 3.83 0.70 0.34
C PHE A 7 2.68 1.65 0.03
N ILE A 8 1.70 1.19 -0.75
CA ILE A 8 0.60 2.01 -1.24
C ILE A 8 -0.71 1.50 -0.67
N PHE A 9 -1.37 2.28 0.18
CA PHE A 9 -2.78 2.03 0.48
C PHE A 9 -3.65 2.56 -0.65
N GLY A 10 -4.53 1.71 -1.19
CA GLY A 10 -5.39 2.08 -2.32
C GLY A 10 -4.62 2.15 -3.64
N ALA A 11 -4.06 1.03 -4.08
CA ALA A 11 -3.26 0.90 -5.29
C ALA A 11 -4.08 0.94 -6.60
N GLY A 12 -5.05 1.86 -6.70
CA GLY A 12 -5.92 2.04 -7.85
C GLY A 12 -5.23 2.74 -9.01
N TYR A 13 -5.87 3.77 -9.57
CA TYR A 13 -5.35 4.52 -10.71
C TYR A 13 -3.97 5.14 -10.41
N SER A 14 -3.89 5.96 -9.37
CA SER A 14 -2.66 6.66 -8.98
C SER A 14 -1.56 5.71 -8.51
N GLY A 15 -1.90 4.70 -7.71
CA GLY A 15 -0.93 3.71 -7.23
C GLY A 15 -0.27 2.90 -8.37
N LYS A 16 -1.06 2.49 -9.38
CA LYS A 16 -0.50 1.85 -10.58
C LYS A 16 0.36 2.79 -11.41
N ALA A 17 -0.02 4.06 -11.54
CA ALA A 17 0.78 5.06 -12.25
C ALA A 17 2.13 5.28 -11.55
N PHE A 18 2.12 5.40 -10.21
CA PHE A 18 3.34 5.50 -9.42
C PHE A 18 4.25 4.29 -9.62
N ALA A 19 3.73 3.07 -9.50
CA ALA A 19 4.53 1.86 -9.64
C ALA A 19 5.17 1.73 -11.03
N ARG A 20 4.46 2.16 -12.09
CA ARG A 20 5.00 2.20 -13.46
C ARG A 20 6.11 3.24 -13.64
N ALA A 21 6.04 4.35 -12.91
CA ALA A 21 7.02 5.43 -12.96
C ALA A 21 8.24 5.20 -12.03
N ASN A 22 8.27 4.09 -11.28
CA ASN A 22 9.36 3.77 -10.37
C ASN A 22 10.61 3.25 -11.13
N GLU A 23 11.39 4.18 -11.69
CA GLU A 23 12.56 3.93 -12.54
C GLU A 23 13.67 3.11 -11.87
N HIS A 24 13.77 3.16 -10.55
CA HIS A 24 14.79 2.41 -9.79
C HIS A 24 14.35 0.99 -9.41
N HIS A 25 13.16 0.56 -9.85
CA HIS A 25 12.60 -0.77 -9.55
C HIS A 25 12.62 -1.12 -8.05
N ALA A 26 12.52 -0.11 -7.18
CA ALA A 26 12.40 -0.32 -5.75
C ALA A 26 11.15 -1.16 -5.46
N PRO A 27 11.16 -2.10 -4.50
CA PRO A 27 10.00 -2.93 -4.22
C PRO A 27 8.76 -2.09 -3.86
N VAL A 28 7.63 -2.41 -4.49
CA VAL A 28 6.33 -1.75 -4.25
C VAL A 28 5.32 -2.79 -3.80
N SER A 29 4.80 -2.64 -2.59
CA SER A 29 3.60 -3.32 -2.12
C SER A 29 2.39 -2.39 -2.24
N GLY A 30 1.21 -2.94 -2.51
CA GLY A 30 0.02 -2.10 -2.66
C GLY A 30 -1.27 -2.82 -2.32
N THR A 31 -2.21 -2.09 -1.72
CA THR A 31 -3.45 -2.68 -1.21
C THR A 31 -4.65 -2.45 -2.09
N THR A 32 -5.59 -3.39 -2.03
CA THR A 32 -6.94 -3.23 -2.59
C THR A 32 -7.96 -3.99 -1.75
N ARG A 33 -9.23 -3.57 -1.79
CA ARG A 33 -10.35 -4.31 -1.19
C ARG A 33 -10.80 -5.51 -2.02
N ALA A 34 -10.33 -5.60 -3.26
CA ALA A 34 -10.84 -6.47 -4.30
C ALA A 34 -9.74 -7.45 -4.78
N PRO A 35 -9.67 -8.68 -4.23
CA PRO A 35 -8.66 -9.68 -4.61
C PRO A 35 -8.63 -9.97 -6.11
N GLU A 36 -9.75 -9.86 -6.80
CA GLU A 36 -9.86 -10.00 -8.26
C GLU A 36 -9.00 -8.99 -9.03
N LYS A 37 -8.58 -7.88 -8.40
CA LYS A 37 -7.69 -6.87 -9.00
C LYS A 37 -6.20 -7.20 -8.84
N PHE A 38 -5.84 -8.27 -8.12
CA PHE A 38 -4.44 -8.62 -7.86
C PHE A 38 -3.63 -8.82 -9.15
N GLY A 39 -4.21 -9.44 -10.18
CA GLY A 39 -3.54 -9.61 -11.47
C GLY A 39 -3.17 -8.28 -12.13
N ALA A 40 -4.05 -7.27 -12.03
CA ALA A 40 -3.80 -5.94 -12.56
C ALA A 40 -2.72 -5.19 -11.77
N LEU A 41 -2.61 -5.45 -10.47
CA LEU A 41 -1.56 -4.89 -9.61
C LEU A 41 -0.19 -5.53 -9.92
N ARG A 42 -0.12 -6.85 -10.00
CA ARG A 42 1.11 -7.57 -10.38
C ARG A 42 1.61 -7.12 -11.76
N SER A 43 0.71 -6.96 -12.72
CA SER A 43 1.03 -6.45 -14.06
C SER A 43 1.56 -5.01 -14.07
N ALA A 44 1.33 -4.25 -12.99
CA ALA A 44 1.86 -2.90 -12.80
C ALA A 44 3.14 -2.88 -11.94
N GLY A 45 3.71 -4.04 -11.57
CA GLY A 45 4.90 -4.13 -10.73
C GLY A 45 4.62 -3.97 -9.23
N ILE A 46 3.37 -4.18 -8.80
CA ILE A 46 2.93 -4.05 -7.40
C ILE A 46 2.70 -5.44 -6.82
N GLU A 47 3.31 -5.75 -5.68
CA GLU A 47 2.95 -6.92 -4.88
C GLU A 47 1.62 -6.64 -4.15
N PRO A 48 0.52 -7.33 -4.52
CA PRO A 48 -0.80 -7.00 -4.02
C PRO A 48 -1.06 -7.58 -2.64
N LEU A 49 -1.67 -6.77 -1.77
CA LEU A 49 -2.18 -7.18 -0.47
C LEU A 49 -3.66 -6.82 -0.35
N GLN A 50 -4.45 -7.65 0.33
CA GLN A 50 -5.84 -7.28 0.61
C GLN A 50 -5.86 -6.36 1.83
N PHE A 51 -6.60 -5.25 1.72
CA PHE A 51 -6.93 -4.40 2.86
C PHE A 51 -8.41 -4.08 2.80
N ASP A 52 -9.17 -4.59 3.78
CA ASP A 52 -10.62 -4.47 3.92
C ASP A 52 -11.02 -3.70 5.19
N GLY A 53 -10.08 -2.93 5.76
CA GLY A 53 -10.29 -2.15 6.98
C GLY A 53 -9.70 -2.79 8.24
N ALA A 54 -8.97 -3.89 8.12
CA ALA A 54 -8.26 -4.52 9.22
C ALA A 54 -6.76 -4.69 8.91
N LEU A 55 -5.92 -4.60 9.95
CA LEU A 55 -4.50 -4.93 9.86
C LEU A 55 -4.32 -6.45 9.95
N SER A 56 -4.00 -7.09 8.83
CA SER A 56 -3.62 -8.50 8.80
C SER A 56 -2.14 -8.68 9.21
N PRO A 57 -1.71 -9.88 9.62
CA PRO A 57 -0.30 -10.15 9.90
C PRO A 57 0.62 -9.83 8.70
N GLU A 58 0.20 -10.21 7.49
CA GLU A 58 0.95 -9.96 6.25
C GLU A 58 1.09 -8.45 5.96
N LEU A 59 0.02 -7.68 6.17
CA LEU A 59 0.07 -6.22 6.08
C LEU A 59 1.03 -5.64 7.11
N GLY A 60 0.98 -6.12 8.35
CA GLY A 60 1.88 -5.69 9.43
C GLY A 60 3.35 -5.94 9.10
N GLU A 61 3.69 -7.12 8.58
CA GLU A 61 5.05 -7.45 8.15
C GLU A 61 5.53 -6.58 6.97
N ALA A 62 4.66 -6.30 6.00
CA ALA A 62 4.98 -5.44 4.88
C ALA A 62 5.18 -3.98 5.33
N LEU A 63 4.33 -3.49 6.24
CA LEU A 63 4.44 -2.15 6.83
C LEU A 63 5.72 -2.01 7.65
N ALA A 64 6.10 -3.01 8.45
CA ALA A 64 7.34 -2.98 9.24
C ALA A 64 8.61 -2.85 8.38
N LYS A 65 8.56 -3.30 7.12
CA LYS A 65 9.66 -3.20 6.14
C LYS A 65 9.57 -1.92 5.30
N THR A 66 8.49 -1.16 5.42
CA THR A 66 8.20 0.00 4.57
C THR A 66 9.07 1.18 4.99
N THR A 67 9.63 1.87 4.00
CA THR A 67 10.40 3.11 4.22
C THR A 67 9.66 4.35 3.74
N HIS A 68 8.74 4.17 2.78
CA HIS A 68 7.97 5.25 2.19
C HIS A 68 6.52 4.77 2.05
N LEU A 69 5.61 5.44 2.76
CA LEU A 69 4.18 5.14 2.73
C LEU A 69 3.45 6.11 1.81
N ILE A 70 2.56 5.59 0.96
CA ILE A 70 1.67 6.36 0.09
C ILE A 70 0.24 6.00 0.45
N VAL A 71 -0.56 6.99 0.82
CA VAL A 71 -2.00 6.80 1.04
C VAL A 71 -2.74 7.42 -0.13
N SER A 72 -3.37 6.57 -0.95
CA SER A 72 -4.17 6.94 -2.12
C SER A 72 -5.61 6.40 -1.97
N VAL A 73 -6.06 6.27 -0.73
CA VAL A 73 -7.46 5.99 -0.38
C VAL A 73 -8.15 7.33 -0.15
N ALA A 74 -9.35 7.51 -0.70
CA ALA A 74 -10.14 8.70 -0.41
C ALA A 74 -10.60 8.65 1.06
N PRO A 75 -10.50 9.76 1.81
CA PRO A 75 -11.08 9.83 3.15
C PRO A 75 -12.61 9.76 3.07
N ASP A 76 -13.22 9.42 4.19
CA ASP A 76 -14.67 9.51 4.41
C ASP A 76 -14.99 10.51 5.53
N ASP A 77 -16.27 10.59 5.91
CA ASP A 77 -16.73 11.50 6.97
C ASP A 77 -16.11 11.18 8.35
N ALA A 78 -15.57 9.98 8.54
CA ALA A 78 -14.84 9.54 9.74
C ALA A 78 -13.31 9.74 9.61
N GLY A 79 -12.85 10.40 8.55
CA GLY A 79 -11.46 10.72 8.29
C GLY A 79 -10.77 9.72 7.37
N ASP A 80 -9.49 9.44 7.62
CA ASP A 80 -8.73 8.52 6.80
C ASP A 80 -8.86 7.09 7.36
N ALA A 81 -9.59 6.23 6.63
CA ALA A 81 -9.84 4.84 7.00
C ALA A 81 -8.54 4.02 7.17
N VAL A 82 -7.44 4.39 6.51
CA VAL A 82 -6.14 3.74 6.69
C VAL A 82 -5.55 4.17 8.03
N LEU A 83 -5.45 5.48 8.28
CA LEU A 83 -4.83 5.99 9.51
C LEU A 83 -5.59 5.59 10.77
N ASN A 84 -6.92 5.45 10.68
CA ASN A 84 -7.75 4.94 11.76
C ASN A 84 -7.40 3.49 12.15
N VAL A 85 -6.82 2.71 11.24
CA VAL A 85 -6.51 1.28 11.45
C VAL A 85 -5.03 1.05 11.71
N VAL A 86 -4.15 1.69 10.94
CA VAL A 86 -2.70 1.44 10.99
C VAL A 86 -1.92 2.57 11.65
N GLY A 87 -2.57 3.65 12.05
CA GLY A 87 -1.91 4.85 12.58
C GLY A 87 -0.99 4.57 13.76
N ASP A 88 -1.36 3.67 14.67
CA ASP A 88 -0.50 3.29 15.79
C ASP A 88 0.75 2.51 15.35
N ALA A 89 0.64 1.71 14.28
CA ALA A 89 1.79 1.00 13.71
C ALA A 89 2.78 1.94 12.99
N LEU A 90 2.36 3.17 12.66
CA LEU A 90 3.18 4.18 11.99
C LEU A 90 3.92 5.12 12.95
N LYS A 91 3.56 5.17 14.23
CA LYS A 91 4.14 6.08 15.24
C LYS A 91 5.52 5.64 15.77
N GLY A 92 6.33 5.01 14.91
CA GLY A 92 7.68 4.54 15.23
C GLY A 92 8.64 5.66 15.64
#